data_AF-A0A1J5IE87-F1
#
_entry.id   AF-A0A1J5IE87-F1
#
_cell.length_a   1.000
_cell.length_b   1.000
_cell.length_c   1.000
_cell.angle_alpha   90.00
_cell.angle_beta   90.00
_cell.angle_gamma   90.00
#
_symmetry.space_group_name_H-M   'P 1'
#
loop_
_entity.id
_entity.type
_entity.pdbx_description
1 polymer ?
#
loop_
_entity_poly.entity_id
_entity_poly.type
_entity_poly.pdbx_seq_one_letter_code
_entity_poly.pdbx_strand_id
1 'polypeptide(L)'
;MNLHGALAGDKPVIDAKLCPGRRCEWWQVCEDCCPEGSIQVTDQGLEVDLESCVYCFACANLCVNMAGFKAIQRFDHLPTLGRRIADSALAAMMTKEEGKAFFLNFAMDISPSCDCYGWTDTPIVNGLGILASYDPVAVDKACIDMMNAAPGLLNSEAEEFGALEAGAKKLNLIKGKDIEAQIYGGVANGLGSADYAIEEVVLDRSQAAINTFYPEVRARKLKGMYAKKHPLKGLDTASFGRPTEGVTDPRHPKK
;
A
#
# COMPACT_ATOMS: atom_id res chain seq x y z
N MET A 1 0.65 -16.70 3.82
CA MET A 1 -0.45 -16.47 4.79
C MET A 1 -1.32 -15.34 4.23
N ASN A 2 -2.36 -15.68 3.47
CA ASN A 2 -3.18 -14.71 2.70
C ASN A 2 -4.26 -14.06 3.57
N LEU A 3 -3.87 -13.16 4.48
CA LEU A 3 -4.85 -12.40 5.29
C LEU A 3 -5.71 -11.42 4.47
N HIS A 4 -5.33 -11.11 3.22
CA HIS A 4 -5.93 -10.05 2.41
C HIS A 4 -7.10 -10.50 1.52
N GLY A 5 -8.10 -11.14 2.13
CA GLY A 5 -9.44 -11.17 1.53
C GLY A 5 -10.13 -9.88 1.93
N ALA A 6 -10.89 -9.29 1.03
CA ALA A 6 -11.75 -8.16 1.30
C ALA A 6 -12.82 -8.52 2.37
N LEU A 7 -12.54 -8.28 3.65
CA LEU A 7 -13.40 -8.71 4.76
C LEU A 7 -14.53 -7.71 4.98
N ALA A 8 -15.48 -7.70 4.07
CA ALA A 8 -16.76 -7.05 4.27
C ALA A 8 -17.59 -7.95 5.20
N GLY A 9 -17.90 -7.48 6.42
CA GLY A 9 -18.72 -8.12 7.45
C GLY A 9 -20.07 -8.65 6.98
N ASP A 10 -19.97 -9.71 6.21
CA ASP A 10 -20.93 -10.70 5.75
C ASP A 10 -20.28 -12.04 6.10
N LYS A 11 -21.08 -13.03 6.48
CA LYS A 11 -20.56 -14.34 6.89
C LYS A 11 -19.90 -15.05 5.69
N PRO A 12 -18.98 -16.00 5.91
CA PRO A 12 -18.47 -16.82 4.82
C PRO A 12 -19.61 -17.47 4.03
N VAL A 13 -19.45 -17.53 2.71
CA VAL A 13 -20.38 -18.24 1.84
C VAL A 13 -20.08 -19.73 1.97
N ILE A 14 -21.06 -20.49 2.43
CA ILE A 14 -20.92 -21.92 2.68
C ILE A 14 -21.64 -22.69 1.57
N ASP A 15 -20.89 -23.54 0.86
CA ASP A 15 -21.44 -24.59 0.01
C ASP A 15 -20.96 -25.94 0.54
N ALA A 16 -21.69 -26.47 1.52
CA ALA A 16 -21.34 -27.71 2.21
C ALA A 16 -21.24 -28.91 1.26
N LYS A 17 -21.87 -28.86 0.08
CA LYS A 17 -21.82 -29.93 -0.92
C LYS A 17 -20.42 -30.13 -1.51
N LEU A 18 -19.59 -29.09 -1.46
CA LEU A 18 -18.21 -29.14 -1.93
C LEU A 18 -17.25 -29.71 -0.87
N CYS A 19 -17.69 -29.85 0.39
CA CYS A 19 -16.83 -30.36 1.45
C CYS A 19 -16.80 -31.89 1.43
N PRO A 20 -15.63 -32.53 1.34
CA PRO A 20 -15.52 -33.99 1.37
C PRO A 20 -15.61 -34.57 2.80
N GLY A 21 -15.88 -33.72 3.80
CA GLY A 21 -15.91 -34.08 5.22
C GLY A 21 -14.53 -34.42 5.77
N ARG A 22 -14.46 -35.37 6.71
CA ARG A 22 -13.20 -35.86 7.32
C ARG A 22 -12.23 -36.55 6.35
N ARG A 23 -12.62 -36.72 5.08
CA ARG A 23 -11.69 -37.13 4.01
C ARG A 23 -10.79 -35.98 3.53
N CYS A 24 -11.09 -34.74 3.88
CA CYS A 24 -10.20 -33.60 3.64
C CYS A 24 -8.98 -33.70 4.57
N GLU A 25 -7.76 -33.73 4.05
CA GLU A 25 -6.54 -33.78 4.88
C GLU A 25 -6.41 -32.59 5.86
N TRP A 26 -7.12 -31.49 5.59
CA TRP A 26 -7.12 -30.26 6.38
C TRP A 26 -8.28 -30.16 7.39
N TRP A 27 -9.07 -31.21 7.59
CA TRP A 27 -10.30 -31.14 8.38
C TRP A 27 -10.07 -30.68 9.82
N GLN A 28 -9.01 -31.17 10.49
CA GLN A 28 -8.69 -30.78 11.87
C GLN A 28 -8.30 -29.30 11.95
N VAL A 29 -7.45 -28.85 11.02
CA VAL A 29 -7.03 -27.44 10.94
C VAL A 29 -8.23 -26.53 10.65
N CYS A 30 -9.24 -27.02 9.95
CA CYS A 30 -10.47 -26.28 9.68
C CYS A 30 -11.27 -26.00 10.96
N GLU A 31 -11.37 -26.97 11.86
CA GLU A 31 -11.98 -26.78 13.19
C GLU A 31 -11.08 -25.90 14.06
N ASP A 32 -9.79 -26.23 14.15
CA ASP A 32 -8.82 -25.55 15.04
C ASP A 32 -8.60 -24.07 14.69
N CYS A 33 -8.78 -23.68 13.43
CA CYS A 33 -8.63 -22.29 13.01
C CYS A 33 -9.79 -21.38 13.41
N CYS A 34 -10.89 -21.94 13.93
CA CYS A 34 -12.05 -21.19 14.36
C CYS A 34 -11.92 -20.80 15.85
N PRO A 35 -11.71 -19.51 16.18
CA PRO A 35 -11.56 -19.10 17.58
C PRO A 35 -12.83 -19.28 18.42
N GLU A 36 -13.99 -19.32 17.76
CA GLU A 36 -15.32 -19.42 18.39
C GLU A 36 -15.86 -20.87 18.42
N GLY A 37 -15.11 -21.83 17.86
CA GLY A 37 -15.59 -23.22 17.75
C GLY A 37 -16.82 -23.39 16.85
N SER A 38 -17.10 -22.44 15.97
CA SER A 38 -18.29 -22.40 15.10
C SER A 38 -18.28 -23.43 13.96
N ILE A 39 -17.23 -24.24 13.82
CA ILE A 39 -17.04 -25.12 12.66
C ILE A 39 -16.97 -26.56 13.15
N GLN A 40 -17.78 -27.42 12.53
CA GLN A 40 -17.73 -28.86 12.74
C GLN A 40 -17.63 -29.58 11.39
N VAL A 41 -16.60 -30.41 11.24
CA VAL A 41 -16.38 -31.24 10.05
C VAL A 41 -16.79 -32.68 10.36
N THR A 42 -17.84 -33.14 9.68
CA THR A 42 -18.39 -34.49 9.84
C THR A 42 -17.91 -35.40 8.72
N ASP A 43 -18.19 -36.70 8.81
CA ASP A 43 -17.93 -37.62 7.69
C ASP A 43 -18.78 -37.28 6.46
N GLN A 44 -19.91 -36.58 6.66
CA GLN A 44 -20.87 -36.23 5.62
C GLN A 44 -20.62 -34.83 5.01
N GLY A 45 -19.75 -34.01 5.60
CA GLY A 45 -19.45 -32.68 5.09
C GLY A 45 -19.07 -31.69 6.18
N LEU A 46 -19.72 -30.53 6.17
CA LEU A 46 -19.39 -29.36 6.98
C LEU A 46 -20.66 -28.74 7.56
N GLU A 47 -20.61 -28.44 8.85
CA GLU A 47 -21.60 -27.65 9.56
C GLU A 47 -20.93 -26.40 10.13
N VAL A 48 -21.56 -25.24 9.95
CA VAL A 48 -21.03 -23.95 10.43
C VAL A 48 -22.13 -23.20 11.16
N ASP A 49 -21.91 -22.93 12.44
CA ASP A 49 -22.73 -21.99 13.19
C ASP A 49 -22.37 -20.57 12.78
N LEU A 50 -23.23 -20.01 11.95
CA LEU A 50 -23.06 -18.66 11.47
C LEU A 50 -23.29 -17.64 12.60
N GLU A 51 -24.10 -17.89 13.63
CA GLU A 51 -24.40 -16.91 14.69
C GLU A 51 -23.19 -16.61 15.57
N SER A 52 -22.40 -17.61 15.95
CA SER A 52 -21.16 -17.43 16.71
C SER A 52 -19.98 -16.94 15.86
N CYS A 53 -20.07 -16.97 14.53
CA CYS A 53 -18.97 -16.59 13.65
C CYS A 53 -18.58 -15.11 13.78
N VAL A 54 -17.34 -14.84 14.18
CA VAL A 54 -16.74 -13.49 14.27
C VAL A 54 -16.12 -12.97 12.97
N TYR A 55 -16.42 -13.61 11.83
CA TYR A 55 -16.03 -13.11 10.50
C TYR A 55 -14.52 -12.95 10.30
N CYS A 56 -13.69 -13.81 10.92
CA CYS A 56 -12.22 -13.74 10.76
C CYS A 56 -11.72 -14.38 9.46
N PHE A 57 -12.53 -15.23 8.82
CA PHE A 57 -12.25 -15.94 7.56
C PHE A 57 -10.97 -16.79 7.51
N ALA A 58 -10.41 -17.19 8.65
CA ALA A 58 -9.30 -18.14 8.71
C ALA A 58 -9.65 -19.46 8.00
N CYS A 59 -10.86 -19.96 8.26
CA CYS A 59 -11.40 -21.18 7.64
C CYS A 59 -11.58 -21.07 6.12
N ALA A 60 -12.09 -19.95 5.61
CA ALA A 60 -12.23 -19.72 4.17
C ALA A 60 -10.85 -19.69 3.49
N ASN A 61 -9.86 -19.09 4.16
CA ASN A 61 -8.49 -19.06 3.70
C ASN A 61 -7.88 -20.45 3.53
N LEU A 62 -8.06 -21.29 4.55
CA LEU A 62 -7.66 -22.68 4.53
C LEU A 62 -8.39 -23.44 3.42
N CYS A 63 -9.72 -23.34 3.37
CA CYS A 63 -10.54 -24.11 2.44
C CYS A 63 -10.25 -23.78 0.97
N VAL A 64 -10.04 -22.50 0.65
CA VAL A 64 -9.78 -22.05 -0.73
C VAL A 64 -8.31 -22.26 -1.11
N ASN A 65 -7.37 -21.80 -0.28
CA ASN A 65 -5.97 -21.71 -0.70
C ASN A 65 -5.14 -22.96 -0.38
N MET A 66 -5.53 -23.74 0.64
CA MET A 66 -4.79 -24.93 1.07
C MET A 66 -5.53 -26.21 0.70
N ALA A 67 -6.81 -26.31 1.07
CA ALA A 67 -7.59 -27.53 0.84
C ALA A 67 -8.16 -27.62 -0.59
N GLY A 68 -8.36 -26.49 -1.28
CA GLY A 68 -8.80 -26.45 -2.68
C GLY A 68 -10.27 -26.80 -2.93
N PHE A 69 -11.07 -27.11 -1.90
CA PHE A 69 -12.46 -27.54 -2.05
C PHE A 69 -13.45 -26.39 -2.23
N LYS A 70 -13.13 -25.19 -1.72
CA LYS A 70 -14.00 -23.99 -1.80
C LYS A 70 -15.39 -24.20 -1.19
N ALA A 71 -15.52 -25.08 -0.19
CA ALA A 71 -16.77 -25.26 0.57
C ALA A 71 -17.05 -24.08 1.53
N ILE A 72 -16.00 -23.42 2.01
CA ILE A 72 -16.06 -22.17 2.77
C ILE A 72 -15.38 -21.10 1.93
N GLN A 73 -16.12 -20.09 1.49
CA GLN A 73 -15.63 -19.06 0.59
C GLN A 73 -15.72 -17.68 1.22
N ARG A 74 -14.84 -16.80 0.72
CA ARG A 74 -14.89 -15.36 0.99
C ARG A 74 -15.87 -14.71 0.03
N PHE A 75 -16.42 -13.58 0.46
CA PHE A 75 -17.09 -12.68 -0.45
C PHE A 75 -16.04 -11.92 -1.25
N ASP A 76 -16.11 -11.97 -2.59
CA ASP A 76 -15.21 -11.22 -3.46
C ASP A 76 -15.97 -10.10 -4.17
N HIS A 77 -16.33 -9.06 -3.42
CA HIS A 77 -17.07 -7.91 -3.94
C HIS A 77 -16.42 -6.60 -3.51
N LEU A 78 -15.51 -6.14 -4.37
CA LEU A 78 -14.73 -4.92 -4.16
C LEU A 78 -15.58 -3.68 -3.85
N PRO A 79 -16.77 -3.47 -4.45
CA PRO A 79 -17.58 -2.30 -4.12
C PRO A 79 -18.10 -2.25 -2.68
N THR A 80 -18.38 -3.40 -2.06
CA THR A 80 -18.78 -3.42 -0.65
C THR A 80 -17.56 -3.22 0.25
N LEU A 81 -16.41 -3.79 -0.10
CA LEU A 81 -15.17 -3.55 0.63
C LEU A 81 -14.79 -2.08 0.64
N GLY A 82 -14.75 -1.44 -0.53
CA GLY A 82 -14.33 -0.04 -0.65
C GLY A 82 -15.19 0.89 0.22
N ARG A 83 -16.51 0.71 0.21
CA ARG A 83 -17.42 1.47 1.07
C ARG A 83 -17.15 1.26 2.56
N ARG A 84 -16.89 0.02 2.99
CA ARG A 84 -16.60 -0.28 4.41
C ARG A 84 -15.22 0.23 4.85
N ILE A 85 -14.23 0.25 3.95
CA ILE A 85 -12.94 0.92 4.21
C ILE A 85 -13.20 2.41 4.47
N ALA A 86 -14.02 3.05 3.64
CA ALA A 86 -14.43 4.44 3.87
C ALA A 86 -15.19 4.63 5.19
N ASP A 87 -16.08 3.72 5.58
CA ASP A 87 -16.78 3.77 6.88
C ASP A 87 -15.80 3.64 8.06
N SER A 88 -14.82 2.75 7.94
CA SER A 88 -13.79 2.55 8.97
C SER A 88 -12.89 3.77 9.11
N ALA A 89 -12.52 4.39 7.97
CA ALA A 89 -11.77 5.64 7.95
C ALA A 89 -12.56 6.78 8.60
N LEU A 90 -13.86 6.91 8.30
CA LEU A 90 -14.74 7.88 8.95
C LEU A 90 -14.81 7.65 10.46
N ALA A 91 -15.02 6.42 10.91
CA ALA A 91 -15.04 6.10 12.34
C ALA A 91 -13.74 6.49 13.04
N ALA A 92 -12.58 6.25 12.42
CA ALA A 92 -11.29 6.69 12.94
C ALA A 92 -11.19 8.24 12.99
N MET A 93 -11.68 8.91 11.96
CA MET A 93 -11.69 10.38 11.87
C MET A 93 -12.60 11.04 12.90
N MET A 94 -13.73 10.43 13.24
CA MET A 94 -14.62 10.89 14.31
C MET A 94 -13.96 10.89 15.71
N THR A 95 -12.83 10.18 15.88
CA THR A 95 -12.04 10.22 17.12
C THR A 95 -11.05 11.38 17.19
N LYS A 96 -10.95 12.19 16.12
CA LYS A 96 -10.02 13.32 16.01
C LYS A 96 -10.75 14.63 16.06
N GLU A 97 -10.09 15.65 16.61
CA GLU A 97 -10.55 17.02 16.49
C GLU A 97 -10.46 17.50 15.03
N GLU A 98 -11.40 18.36 14.65
CA GLU A 98 -11.43 18.98 13.33
C GLU A 98 -10.10 19.71 13.02
N GLY A 99 -9.59 19.53 11.81
CA GLY A 99 -8.32 20.13 11.36
C GLY A 99 -7.05 19.57 12.01
N LYS A 100 -7.15 18.52 12.85
CA LYS A 100 -5.97 17.86 13.46
C LYS A 100 -5.47 16.64 12.69
N ALA A 101 -6.12 16.28 11.59
CA ALA A 101 -5.64 15.24 10.69
C ALA A 101 -5.08 15.87 9.41
N PHE A 102 -4.01 15.26 8.90
CA PHE A 102 -3.39 15.62 7.64
C PHE A 102 -2.92 14.33 6.98
N PHE A 103 -3.22 14.18 5.70
CA PHE A 103 -3.02 12.95 4.95
C PHE A 103 -1.92 13.12 3.93
N LEU A 104 -1.05 12.12 3.82
CA LEU A 104 0.03 12.08 2.84
C LEU A 104 -0.05 10.75 2.09
N ASN A 105 -0.08 10.83 0.77
CA ASN A 105 0.01 9.69 -0.12
C ASN A 105 1.36 9.68 -0.82
N PHE A 106 2.05 8.56 -0.73
CA PHE A 106 3.30 8.32 -1.43
C PHE A 106 2.97 7.51 -2.69
N ALA A 107 2.70 8.22 -3.79
CA ALA A 107 2.36 7.60 -5.06
C ALA A 107 3.64 7.19 -5.80
N MET A 108 4.32 6.19 -5.24
CA MET A 108 5.62 5.67 -5.69
C MET A 108 5.49 4.16 -5.85
N ASP A 109 6.29 3.58 -6.75
CA ASP A 109 6.34 2.12 -6.98
C ASP A 109 4.94 1.48 -7.10
N ILE A 110 4.03 2.16 -7.82
CA ILE A 110 2.63 1.74 -7.96
C ILE A 110 2.61 0.40 -8.69
N SER A 111 2.49 -0.68 -7.94
CA SER A 111 2.49 -2.05 -8.44
C SER A 111 1.06 -2.57 -8.59
N PRO A 112 0.84 -3.60 -9.43
CA PRO A 112 -0.51 -4.07 -9.66
C PRO A 112 -1.05 -4.87 -8.47
N SER A 113 -0.20 -5.45 -7.63
CA SER A 113 -0.60 -6.28 -6.49
C SER A 113 -0.26 -5.61 -5.16
N CYS A 114 -0.87 -6.08 -4.05
CA CYS A 114 -0.52 -5.57 -2.72
C CYS A 114 0.98 -5.80 -2.42
N ASP A 115 1.65 -4.81 -1.83
CA ASP A 115 3.07 -4.91 -1.44
C ASP A 115 3.37 -6.04 -0.45
N CYS A 116 2.32 -6.61 0.16
CA CYS A 116 2.38 -7.81 0.96
C CYS A 116 2.72 -9.09 0.16
N TYR A 117 2.57 -9.06 -1.17
CA TYR A 117 2.99 -10.14 -2.06
C TYR A 117 4.46 -9.97 -2.43
N GLY A 118 5.32 -10.87 -1.95
CA GLY A 118 6.75 -10.87 -2.27
C GLY A 118 7.10 -11.20 -3.73
N TRP A 119 6.08 -11.34 -4.59
CA TRP A 119 6.17 -11.62 -6.03
C TRP A 119 5.31 -10.64 -6.84
N THR A 120 5.08 -9.43 -6.32
CA THR A 120 4.42 -8.37 -7.10
C THR A 120 5.26 -8.04 -8.34
N ASP A 121 4.59 -7.69 -9.42
CA ASP A 121 5.21 -7.31 -10.68
C ASP A 121 5.93 -5.95 -10.57
N THR A 122 6.68 -5.57 -11.60
CA THR A 122 7.25 -4.22 -11.74
C THR A 122 6.14 -3.15 -11.66
N PRO A 123 6.46 -1.91 -11.23
CA PRO A 123 5.47 -0.84 -11.21
C PRO A 123 4.77 -0.65 -12.56
N ILE A 124 3.46 -0.34 -12.52
CA ILE A 124 2.62 -0.14 -13.71
C ILE A 124 2.71 1.28 -14.26
N VAL A 125 3.17 2.25 -13.46
CA VAL A 125 3.45 3.64 -13.84
C VAL A 125 4.69 4.14 -13.12
N ASN A 126 5.33 5.19 -13.64
CA ASN A 126 6.39 5.89 -12.92
C ASN A 126 5.85 6.56 -11.64
N GLY A 127 6.72 6.77 -10.66
CA GLY A 127 6.37 7.48 -9.42
C GLY A 127 5.83 8.88 -9.71
N LEU A 128 4.71 9.21 -9.06
CA LEU A 128 3.96 10.46 -9.20
C LEU A 128 4.31 11.47 -8.09
N GLY A 129 5.12 11.05 -7.12
CA GLY A 129 5.60 11.88 -6.02
C GLY A 129 4.79 11.71 -4.73
N ILE A 130 4.76 12.76 -3.93
CA ILE A 130 4.06 12.79 -2.65
C ILE A 130 2.92 13.80 -2.78
N LEU A 131 1.70 13.34 -2.54
CA LEU A 131 0.51 14.18 -2.48
C LEU A 131 0.11 14.35 -1.03
N ALA A 132 -0.48 15.49 -0.69
CA ALA A 132 -0.96 15.72 0.66
C ALA A 132 -2.24 16.57 0.66
N SER A 133 -3.10 16.34 1.64
CA SER A 133 -4.36 17.07 1.80
C SER A 133 -4.86 16.98 3.24
N TYR A 134 -5.74 17.92 3.61
CA TYR A 134 -6.57 17.81 4.81
C TYR A 134 -7.81 16.92 4.57
N ASP A 135 -8.17 16.68 3.30
CA ASP A 135 -9.26 15.81 2.89
C ASP A 135 -8.71 14.45 2.41
N PRO A 136 -9.03 13.34 3.10
CA PRO A 136 -8.51 12.01 2.76
C PRO A 136 -9.06 11.47 1.44
N VAL A 137 -10.31 11.79 1.09
CA VAL A 137 -10.94 11.32 -0.15
C VAL A 137 -10.34 12.06 -1.34
N ALA A 138 -10.09 13.36 -1.21
CA ALA A 138 -9.52 14.18 -2.26
C ALA A 138 -8.10 13.73 -2.63
N VAL A 139 -7.25 13.43 -1.64
CA VAL A 139 -5.86 12.99 -1.91
C VAL A 139 -5.81 11.59 -2.52
N ASP A 140 -6.68 10.68 -2.10
CA ASP A 140 -6.81 9.35 -2.72
C ASP A 140 -7.29 9.46 -4.17
N LYS A 141 -8.30 10.30 -4.42
CA LYS A 141 -8.83 10.52 -5.78
C LYS A 141 -7.79 11.15 -6.69
N ALA A 142 -7.04 12.14 -6.21
CA ALA A 142 -5.96 12.76 -6.96
C ALA A 142 -4.86 11.74 -7.34
N CYS A 143 -4.49 10.83 -6.43
CA CYS A 143 -3.53 9.76 -6.73
C CYS A 143 -4.03 8.83 -7.84
N ILE A 144 -5.29 8.38 -7.77
CA ILE A 144 -5.90 7.49 -8.78
C ILE A 144 -5.95 8.19 -10.14
N ASP A 145 -6.34 9.46 -10.17
CA ASP A 145 -6.44 10.23 -11.40
C ASP A 145 -5.08 10.49 -12.03
N MET A 146 -4.06 10.85 -11.24
CA MET A 146 -2.70 11.01 -11.75
C MET A 146 -2.11 9.68 -12.25
N MET A 147 -2.38 8.56 -11.58
CA MET A 147 -1.97 7.22 -12.04
C MET A 147 -2.65 6.86 -13.36
N ASN A 148 -3.95 7.13 -13.49
CA ASN A 148 -4.67 6.88 -14.73
C ASN A 148 -4.19 7.80 -15.84
N ALA A 149 -3.89 9.08 -15.56
CA ALA A 149 -3.37 10.04 -16.53
C ALA A 149 -1.92 9.75 -16.98
N ALA A 150 -1.09 9.13 -16.14
CA ALA A 150 0.28 8.76 -16.50
C ALA A 150 0.30 7.67 -17.60
N PRO A 151 1.32 7.61 -18.47
CA PRO A 151 1.52 6.46 -19.34
C PRO A 151 1.90 5.22 -18.51
N GLY A 152 1.39 4.05 -18.90
CA GLY A 152 1.79 2.78 -18.30
C GLY A 152 3.22 2.36 -18.69
N LEU A 153 3.81 1.47 -17.89
CA LEU A 153 5.16 0.96 -18.12
C LEU A 153 5.16 -0.35 -18.91
N LEU A 154 6.11 -0.49 -19.84
CA LEU A 154 6.35 -1.73 -20.60
C LEU A 154 6.93 -2.80 -19.69
N ASN A 155 6.72 -4.07 -20.07
CA ASN A 155 7.07 -5.26 -19.28
C ASN A 155 6.43 -5.27 -17.89
N SER A 156 5.21 -4.74 -17.78
CA SER A 156 4.40 -4.79 -16.56
C SER A 156 3.00 -5.34 -16.88
N GLU A 157 2.20 -5.65 -15.86
CA GLU A 157 0.78 -5.97 -15.99
C GLU A 157 0.02 -4.85 -16.73
N ALA A 158 0.52 -3.61 -16.76
CA ALA A 158 -0.08 -2.58 -17.61
C ALA A 158 0.01 -2.90 -19.11
N GLU A 159 1.10 -3.51 -19.57
CA GLU A 159 1.24 -3.98 -20.95
C GLU A 159 0.36 -5.21 -21.20
N GLU A 160 0.42 -6.19 -20.31
CA GLU A 160 -0.30 -7.47 -20.45
C GLU A 160 -1.82 -7.27 -20.54
N PHE A 161 -2.35 -6.29 -19.79
CA PHE A 161 -3.78 -5.99 -19.73
C PHE A 161 -4.20 -4.81 -20.62
N GLY A 162 -3.31 -4.31 -21.50
CA GLY A 162 -3.65 -3.22 -22.43
C GLY A 162 -3.94 -1.88 -21.76
N ALA A 163 -3.32 -1.61 -20.61
CA ALA A 163 -3.49 -0.43 -19.77
C ALA A 163 -2.36 0.60 -19.91
N LEU A 164 -1.62 0.59 -21.04
CA LEU A 164 -0.50 1.50 -21.29
C LEU A 164 -0.91 2.94 -21.59
N GLU A 165 -2.09 3.15 -22.16
CA GLU A 165 -2.52 4.48 -22.60
C GLU A 165 -2.74 5.44 -21.42
N ALA A 166 -2.30 6.69 -21.61
CA ALA A 166 -2.64 7.78 -20.71
C ALA A 166 -4.17 7.98 -20.69
N GLY A 167 -4.75 8.03 -19.50
CA GLY A 167 -6.20 8.07 -19.26
C GLY A 167 -6.84 6.69 -19.08
N ALA A 168 -6.15 5.58 -19.36
CA ALA A 168 -6.68 4.24 -19.07
C ALA A 168 -6.87 4.04 -17.56
N LYS A 169 -7.99 3.43 -17.16
CA LYS A 169 -8.26 3.03 -15.77
C LYS A 169 -7.45 1.79 -15.41
N LYS A 170 -6.14 1.96 -15.18
CA LYS A 170 -5.15 0.87 -15.22
C LYS A 170 -5.49 -0.27 -14.28
N LEU A 171 -5.63 0.03 -12.99
CA LEU A 171 -5.96 -0.99 -11.98
C LEU A 171 -7.34 -1.63 -12.21
N ASN A 172 -8.31 -0.89 -12.80
CA ASN A 172 -9.60 -1.48 -13.14
C ASN A 172 -9.47 -2.50 -14.27
N LEU A 173 -8.67 -2.21 -15.29
CA LEU A 173 -8.38 -3.13 -16.40
C LEU A 173 -7.61 -4.36 -15.90
N ILE A 174 -6.56 -4.13 -15.12
CA ILE A 174 -5.69 -5.19 -14.58
C ILE A 174 -6.45 -6.13 -13.63
N LYS A 175 -7.29 -5.59 -12.74
CA LYS A 175 -8.01 -6.40 -11.73
C LYS A 175 -9.41 -6.81 -12.15
N GLY A 176 -9.92 -6.28 -13.26
CA GLY A 176 -11.31 -6.50 -13.71
C GLY A 176 -12.35 -6.03 -12.68
N LYS A 177 -12.02 -5.04 -11.85
CA LYS A 177 -12.84 -4.57 -10.73
C LYS A 177 -12.77 -3.06 -10.61
N ASP A 178 -13.84 -2.45 -10.10
CA ASP A 178 -13.85 -1.01 -9.87
C ASP A 178 -13.20 -0.63 -8.53
N ILE A 179 -12.03 0.03 -8.59
CA ILE A 179 -11.32 0.48 -7.39
C ILE A 179 -11.89 1.77 -6.80
N GLU A 180 -12.65 2.55 -7.59
CA GLU A 180 -13.13 3.87 -7.18
C GLU A 180 -14.33 3.79 -6.23
N ALA A 181 -14.89 2.59 -6.02
CA ALA A 181 -15.97 2.38 -5.07
C ALA A 181 -15.62 2.82 -3.64
N GLN A 182 -14.33 2.79 -3.25
CA GLN A 182 -13.88 3.36 -1.99
C GLN A 182 -14.02 4.89 -1.95
N ILE A 183 -13.61 5.58 -3.01
CA ILE A 183 -13.72 7.04 -3.14
C ILE A 183 -15.17 7.47 -2.98
N TYR A 184 -16.06 6.88 -3.78
CA TYR A 184 -17.47 7.26 -3.76
C TYR A 184 -18.18 6.80 -2.47
N GLY A 185 -17.68 5.75 -1.81
CA GLY A 185 -18.09 5.42 -0.45
C GLY A 185 -17.76 6.53 0.56
N GLY A 186 -16.54 7.08 0.48
CA GLY A 186 -16.09 8.20 1.33
C GLY A 186 -16.84 9.50 1.06
N VAL A 187 -17.19 9.77 -0.20
CA VAL A 187 -18.07 10.90 -0.52
C VAL A 187 -19.46 10.68 0.08
N ALA A 188 -20.04 9.49 -0.12
CA ALA A 188 -21.41 9.19 0.31
C ALA A 188 -21.60 9.20 1.83
N ASN A 189 -20.58 8.78 2.59
CA ASN A 189 -20.64 8.76 4.06
C ASN A 189 -20.17 10.09 4.70
N GLY A 190 -19.72 11.06 3.90
CA GLY A 190 -19.29 12.39 4.37
C GLY A 190 -17.86 12.44 4.91
N LEU A 191 -17.02 11.45 4.62
CA LEU A 191 -15.59 11.44 4.98
C LEU A 191 -14.79 12.54 4.28
N GLY A 192 -15.17 12.90 3.04
CA GLY A 192 -14.47 13.90 2.25
C GLY A 192 -15.09 14.11 0.87
N SER A 193 -14.38 14.82 0.00
CA SER A 193 -14.81 15.18 -1.34
C SER A 193 -13.98 14.47 -2.43
N ALA A 194 -14.62 14.13 -3.55
CA ALA A 194 -13.92 13.73 -4.76
C ALA A 194 -13.45 14.93 -5.61
N ASP A 195 -13.92 16.14 -5.27
CA ASP A 195 -13.47 17.38 -5.91
C ASP A 195 -12.16 17.84 -5.30
N TYR A 196 -11.18 18.17 -6.15
CA TYR A 196 -9.88 18.66 -5.72
C TYR A 196 -9.27 19.58 -6.78
N ALA A 197 -8.28 20.36 -6.36
CA ALA A 197 -7.38 21.08 -7.25
C ALA A 197 -5.94 20.72 -6.87
N ILE A 198 -5.07 20.56 -7.87
CA ILE A 198 -3.65 20.31 -7.64
C ILE A 198 -2.94 21.66 -7.51
N GLU A 199 -2.31 21.89 -6.38
CA GLU A 199 -1.36 22.98 -6.17
C GLU A 199 0.06 22.39 -6.15
N GLU A 200 0.86 22.73 -7.16
CA GLU A 200 2.27 22.31 -7.19
C GLU A 200 3.08 23.11 -6.17
N VAL A 201 3.64 22.40 -5.18
CA VAL A 201 4.53 22.99 -4.21
C VAL A 201 5.93 23.09 -4.81
N VAL A 202 6.33 24.31 -5.18
CA VAL A 202 7.70 24.58 -5.64
C VAL A 202 8.67 24.40 -4.49
N LEU A 203 9.69 23.58 -4.70
CA LEU A 203 10.74 23.37 -3.71
C LEU A 203 11.62 24.63 -3.58
N ASP A 204 11.36 25.43 -2.55
CA ASP A 204 12.22 26.58 -2.22
C ASP A 204 13.54 26.10 -1.59
N ARG A 205 14.61 26.18 -2.37
CA ARG A 205 15.99 25.88 -1.94
C ARG A 205 16.77 27.12 -1.50
N SER A 206 16.09 28.25 -1.28
CA SER A 206 16.71 29.48 -0.80
C SER A 206 17.35 29.26 0.58
N GLN A 207 18.37 30.06 0.88
CA GLN A 207 18.96 30.04 2.23
C GLN A 207 17.92 30.40 3.30
N ALA A 208 16.94 31.25 2.97
CA ALA A 208 15.87 31.62 3.89
C ALA A 208 15.02 30.40 4.26
N ALA A 209 14.49 29.66 3.28
CA ALA A 209 13.73 28.44 3.52
C ALA A 209 14.55 27.38 4.28
N ILE A 210 15.80 27.13 3.86
CA ILE A 210 16.68 26.18 4.55
C ILE A 210 16.93 26.61 5.99
N ASN A 211 17.13 27.90 6.27
CA ASN A 211 17.32 28.40 7.63
C ASN A 211 16.08 28.21 8.50
N THR A 212 14.88 28.38 7.92
CA THR A 212 13.60 28.22 8.62
C THR A 212 13.36 26.76 9.00
N PHE A 213 13.51 25.83 8.06
CA PHE A 213 13.17 24.41 8.27
C PHE A 213 14.34 23.56 8.78
N TYR A 214 15.58 23.98 8.51
CA TYR A 214 16.81 23.31 8.92
C TYR A 214 17.77 24.29 9.62
N PRO A 215 17.39 24.93 10.74
CA PRO A 215 18.24 25.91 11.42
C PRO A 215 19.59 25.34 11.85
N GLU A 216 19.65 24.03 12.04
CA GLU A 216 20.81 23.25 12.47
C GLU A 216 21.58 22.61 11.31
N VAL A 217 21.75 23.29 10.17
CA VAL A 217 22.59 22.76 9.07
C VAL A 217 23.99 22.42 9.59
N ARG A 218 24.24 21.13 9.84
CA ARG A 218 25.49 20.63 10.47
C ARG A 218 26.72 21.01 9.66
N ALA A 219 26.57 21.20 8.35
CA ALA A 219 27.63 21.71 7.48
C ALA A 219 28.27 23.01 7.98
N ARG A 220 27.50 23.90 8.65
CA ARG A 220 28.02 25.15 9.24
C ARG A 220 29.03 24.89 10.35
N LYS A 221 28.89 23.78 11.08
CA LYS A 221 29.77 23.38 12.18
C LYS A 221 31.06 22.72 11.65
N LEU A 222 31.09 22.24 10.39
CA LEU A 222 32.23 21.52 9.83
C LEU A 222 33.52 22.33 9.86
N LYS A 223 33.50 23.62 9.49
CA LYS A 223 34.71 24.46 9.51
C LYS A 223 35.34 24.52 10.92
N GLY A 224 34.52 24.73 11.95
CA GLY A 224 34.98 24.75 13.34
C GLY A 224 35.44 23.39 13.85
N MET A 225 34.74 22.31 13.47
CA MET A 225 35.12 20.93 13.81
C MET A 225 36.47 20.55 13.20
N TYR A 226 36.67 20.85 11.91
CA TYR A 226 37.85 20.46 11.14
C TYR A 226 39.06 21.34 11.47
N ALA A 227 38.85 22.56 11.96
CA ALA A 227 39.92 23.43 12.43
C ALA A 227 40.67 22.88 13.65
N LYS A 228 40.02 22.07 14.50
CA LYS A 228 40.64 21.48 15.70
C LYS A 228 41.46 20.23 15.39
N LYS A 229 40.90 19.31 14.62
CA LYS A 229 41.53 18.04 14.22
C LYS A 229 40.95 17.59 12.89
N HIS A 230 41.58 18.00 11.79
CA HIS A 230 41.13 17.64 10.46
C HIS A 230 41.28 16.13 10.24
N PRO A 231 40.19 15.37 9.97
CA PRO A 231 40.23 13.90 9.94
C PRO A 231 41.12 13.34 8.83
N LEU A 232 41.38 14.13 7.78
CA LEU A 232 42.23 13.72 6.64
C LEU A 232 43.63 14.34 6.67
N LYS A 233 44.04 14.99 7.77
CA LYS A 233 45.35 15.62 7.85
C LYS A 233 46.46 14.58 7.71
N GLY A 234 47.33 14.75 6.71
CA GLY A 234 48.48 13.87 6.47
C GLY A 234 48.12 12.50 5.87
N LEU A 235 46.85 12.27 5.52
CA LEU A 235 46.44 11.07 4.78
C LEU A 235 46.54 11.32 3.27
N ASP A 236 47.05 10.33 2.55
CA ASP A 236 46.87 10.26 1.10
C ASP A 236 45.41 9.90 0.82
N THR A 237 44.66 10.89 0.31
CA THR A 237 43.24 10.74 -0.01
C THR A 237 43.01 10.17 -1.41
N ALA A 238 44.07 9.78 -2.13
CA ALA A 238 43.94 9.08 -3.40
C ALA A 238 43.30 7.71 -3.18
N SER A 239 42.21 7.43 -3.90
CA SER A 239 41.60 6.10 -3.89
C SER A 239 42.59 5.11 -4.52
N PHE A 240 43.10 4.16 -3.73
CA PHE A 240 44.10 3.17 -4.17
C PHE A 240 45.40 3.79 -4.73
N GLY A 241 45.80 4.97 -4.26
CA GLY A 241 46.99 5.67 -4.76
C GLY A 241 46.84 6.18 -6.21
N ARG A 242 45.62 6.18 -6.76
CA ARG A 242 45.32 6.71 -8.09
C ARG A 242 44.67 8.09 -7.98
N PRO A 243 45.08 9.05 -8.83
CA PRO A 243 44.35 10.29 -8.98
C PRO A 243 42.92 10.00 -9.48
N THR A 244 41.93 10.74 -8.97
CA THR A 244 40.55 10.65 -9.47
C THR A 244 40.54 10.97 -10.97
N GLU A 245 39.93 10.10 -11.78
CA GLU A 245 39.78 10.33 -13.22
C GLU A 245 39.12 11.69 -13.48
N GLY A 246 39.72 12.50 -14.35
CA GLY A 246 39.24 13.85 -14.66
C GLY A 246 39.79 14.99 -13.78
N VAL A 247 40.65 14.71 -12.79
CA VAL A 247 41.32 15.74 -11.98
C VAL A 247 42.81 15.81 -12.33
N THR A 248 43.23 16.89 -13.00
CA THR A 248 44.60 17.07 -13.52
C THR A 248 45.68 17.34 -12.46
N ASP A 249 45.28 17.72 -11.24
CA ASP A 249 46.17 18.01 -10.10
C ASP A 249 45.39 17.82 -8.78
N PRO A 250 45.21 16.58 -8.29
CA PRO A 250 44.52 16.35 -7.02
C PRO A 250 45.40 16.85 -5.87
N ARG A 251 45.18 18.11 -5.47
CA ARG A 251 45.89 18.70 -4.33
C ARG A 251 45.37 18.09 -3.04
N HIS A 252 46.25 17.45 -2.28
CA HIS A 252 45.93 17.05 -0.91
C HIS A 252 45.56 18.28 -0.07
N PRO A 253 44.64 18.15 0.91
CA PRO A 253 44.34 19.23 1.84
C PRO A 253 45.65 19.68 2.51
N LYS A 254 46.06 20.93 2.27
CA LYS A 254 47.31 21.51 2.83
C LYS A 254 47.30 21.67 4.37
N LYS A 255 46.23 21.26 5.05
CA LYS A 255 46.00 21.47 6.49
C LYS A 255 45.72 20.19 7.25
#